data_AF-A0A8R2NXL2-F1
#
_entry.id   AF-A0A8R2NXL2-F1
#
_cell.length_a   1.000
_cell.length_b   1.000
_cell.length_c   1.000
_cell.angle_alpha   90.00
_cell.angle_beta   90.00
_cell.angle_gamma   90.00
#
_symmetry.space_group_name_H-M   'P 1'
#
loop_
_entity.id
_entity.type
_entity.pdbx_description
1 polymer ?
#
loop_
_entity_poly.entity_id
_entity_poly.type
_entity_poly.pdbx_seq_one_letter_code
_entity_poly.pdbx_strand_id
1 'polypeptide(L)'
;MTFLIPFDDTLTINFNFASWGSTGGWVPNAYTLNTKKACSYTKHLSGNAWLNSIEGFNVSTDKCPIPVGTYITPGIDKKKLEDMNFPKIYFYGTYKSVARYKNMENEVVGCNVIEVNIKRPWETPN
;
A
#
# COMPACT_ATOMS: atom_id res chain seq x y z
N MET A 1 0.19 10.07 8.21
CA MET A 1 -0.05 8.70 8.72
C MET A 1 0.43 8.65 10.17
N THR A 2 -0.34 8.04 11.08
CA THR A 2 0.05 7.92 12.49
C THR A 2 0.15 6.44 12.87
N PHE A 3 1.26 6.05 13.51
CA PHE A 3 1.47 4.72 14.06
C PHE A 3 1.48 4.79 15.60
N LEU A 4 0.53 4.10 16.22
CA LEU A 4 0.42 3.99 17.69
C LEU A 4 1.22 2.80 18.25
N ILE A 5 1.55 1.84 17.39
CA ILE A 5 2.47 0.72 17.62
C ILE A 5 3.50 0.72 16.49
N PRO A 6 4.72 0.20 16.69
CA PRO A 6 5.70 0.15 15.63
C PRO A 6 5.17 -0.68 14.46
N PHE A 7 5.44 -0.23 13.23
CA PHE A 7 5.14 -1.02 12.05
C PHE A 7 6.31 -1.97 11.78
N ASP A 8 6.16 -3.21 12.24
CA ASP A 8 7.21 -4.22 12.27
C ASP A 8 6.75 -5.58 11.72
N ASP A 9 7.59 -6.61 11.87
CA ASP A 9 7.32 -7.97 11.39
C ASP A 9 6.60 -8.86 12.40
N THR A 10 6.18 -8.33 13.55
CA THR A 10 5.22 -9.03 14.44
C THR A 10 3.79 -8.92 13.93
N LEU A 11 3.55 -7.96 13.03
CA LEU A 11 2.26 -7.74 12.38
C LEU A 11 2.09 -8.64 11.15
N THR A 12 0.87 -9.13 10.98
CA THR A 12 0.41 -9.80 9.77
C THR A 12 -0.33 -8.82 8.88
N ILE A 13 -0.04 -8.79 7.58
CA ILE A 13 -0.81 -8.01 6.59
C ILE A 13 -1.74 -8.93 5.80
N ASN A 14 -3.00 -8.55 5.71
CA ASN A 14 -4.03 -9.18 4.89
C ASN A 14 -4.42 -8.15 3.82
N PHE A 15 -3.85 -8.30 2.64
CA PHE A 15 -4.02 -7.40 1.52
C PHE A 15 -4.93 -8.05 0.47
N ASN A 16 -5.95 -7.31 0.04
CA ASN A 16 -6.82 -7.67 -1.06
C ASN A 16 -6.88 -6.51 -2.05
N PHE A 17 -6.73 -6.83 -3.32
CA PHE A 17 -6.87 -5.93 -4.44
C PHE A 17 -8.04 -6.40 -5.29
N ALA A 18 -9.07 -5.57 -5.39
CA ALA A 18 -10.28 -5.82 -6.17
C ALA A 18 -10.33 -4.86 -7.36
N SER A 19 -10.90 -5.32 -8.47
CA SER A 19 -11.22 -4.48 -9.62
C SER A 19 -12.73 -4.25 -9.71
N TRP A 20 -13.14 -3.14 -10.31
CA TRP A 20 -14.55 -2.89 -10.60
C TRP A 20 -14.98 -3.67 -11.85
N GLY A 21 -16.01 -4.51 -11.71
CA GLY A 21 -16.56 -5.32 -12.79
C GLY A 21 -17.49 -4.52 -13.71
N SER A 22 -17.57 -4.93 -14.97
CA SER A 22 -18.45 -4.33 -15.98
C SER A 22 -19.95 -4.47 -15.66
N THR A 23 -20.33 -5.44 -14.83
CA THR A 23 -21.70 -5.68 -14.37
C THR A 23 -22.10 -4.86 -13.14
N GLY A 24 -21.20 -4.00 -12.63
CA GLY A 24 -21.45 -3.17 -11.45
C GLY A 24 -21.21 -3.93 -10.15
N GLY A 25 -19.99 -3.84 -9.64
CA GLY A 25 -19.59 -4.42 -8.36
C GLY A 25 -18.09 -4.64 -8.25
N TRP A 26 -17.60 -4.85 -7.04
CA TRP A 26 -16.20 -5.22 -6.82
C TRP A 26 -16.01 -6.71 -7.13
N VAL A 27 -15.15 -7.01 -8.10
CA VAL A 27 -14.63 -8.35 -8.34
C VAL A 27 -13.47 -8.55 -7.37
N PRO A 28 -13.61 -9.39 -6.33
CA PRO A 28 -12.59 -9.56 -5.31
C PRO A 28 -11.38 -10.34 -5.85
N ASN A 29 -10.28 -10.31 -5.09
CA ASN A 29 -9.13 -11.19 -5.27
C ASN A 29 -8.40 -11.08 -6.63
N ALA A 30 -8.44 -9.92 -7.29
CA ALA A 30 -7.56 -9.67 -8.45
C ALA A 30 -6.08 -9.83 -8.06
N TYR A 31 -5.75 -9.50 -6.80
CA TYR A 31 -4.53 -9.93 -6.13
C TYR A 31 -4.79 -10.05 -4.64
N THR A 32 -4.36 -11.14 -4.00
CA THR A 32 -4.42 -11.29 -2.54
C THR A 32 -3.05 -11.63 -1.99
N LEU A 33 -2.78 -11.13 -0.80
CA LEU A 33 -1.56 -11.40 -0.07
C LEU A 33 -1.89 -11.53 1.40
N ASN A 34 -1.38 -12.60 2.01
CA ASN A 34 -1.42 -12.81 3.44
C ASN A 34 0.00 -13.18 3.91
N THR A 35 0.66 -12.30 4.64
CA THR A 35 2.02 -12.53 5.14
C THR A 35 2.16 -12.12 6.59
N LYS A 36 2.88 -12.94 7.35
CA LYS A 36 3.15 -12.77 8.78
C LYS A 36 4.27 -11.76 9.07
N LYS A 37 4.86 -11.14 8.04
CA LYS A 37 5.94 -10.14 8.13
C LYS A 37 5.53 -8.86 7.43
N ALA A 38 4.72 -8.04 8.09
CA ALA A 38 4.10 -6.89 7.43
C ALA A 38 5.13 -5.85 6.94
N CYS A 39 6.09 -5.45 7.77
CA CYS A 39 7.02 -4.39 7.40
C CYS A 39 7.97 -4.82 6.29
N SER A 40 8.70 -5.93 6.47
CA SER A 40 9.68 -6.40 5.50
C SER A 40 9.05 -6.73 4.16
N TYR A 41 7.83 -7.30 4.16
CA TYR A 41 7.15 -7.60 2.91
C TYR A 41 6.60 -6.35 2.22
N THR A 42 6.13 -5.35 2.99
CA THR A 42 5.72 -4.06 2.42
C THR A 42 6.91 -3.33 1.79
N LYS A 43 8.08 -3.34 2.46
CA LYS A 43 9.34 -2.83 1.89
C LYS A 43 9.69 -3.57 0.59
N HIS A 44 9.60 -4.90 0.60
CA HIS A 44 9.86 -5.71 -0.60
C HIS A 44 8.92 -5.39 -1.76
N LEU A 45 7.60 -5.32 -1.54
CA LEU A 45 6.63 -4.95 -2.57
C LEU A 45 6.82 -3.52 -3.09
N SER A 46 7.19 -2.61 -2.20
CA SER A 46 7.43 -1.21 -2.57
C SER A 46 8.69 -1.04 -3.42
N GLY A 47 9.58 -2.03 -3.47
CA GLY A 47 10.79 -1.97 -4.28
C GLY A 47 11.61 -0.71 -3.97
N ASN A 48 12.09 -0.03 -5.00
CA ASN A 48 12.85 1.21 -4.83
C ASN A 48 11.96 2.40 -4.42
N ALA A 49 10.65 2.33 -4.65
CA ALA A 49 9.69 3.35 -4.22
C ALA A 49 9.57 3.45 -2.69
N TRP A 50 10.06 2.44 -1.95
CA TRP A 50 10.17 2.49 -0.49
C TRP A 50 10.95 3.71 -0.02
N LEU A 51 12.12 3.97 -0.60
CA LEU A 51 12.98 5.10 -0.19
C LEU A 51 12.29 6.44 -0.42
N ASN A 52 11.61 6.60 -1.56
CA ASN A 52 10.81 7.79 -1.86
C ASN A 52 9.71 8.01 -0.81
N SER A 53 9.09 6.94 -0.31
CA SER A 53 8.09 7.04 0.75
C SER A 53 8.71 7.43 2.08
N ILE A 54 9.82 6.79 2.47
CA ILE A 54 10.56 7.09 3.71
C ILE A 54 11.03 8.55 3.74
N GLU A 55 11.64 9.02 2.65
CA GLU A 55 12.09 10.41 2.49
C GLU A 55 10.90 11.39 2.47
N GLY A 56 9.86 11.09 1.68
CA GLY A 56 8.69 11.96 1.55
C GLY A 56 7.92 12.16 2.86
N PHE A 57 7.89 11.15 3.73
CA PHE A 57 7.29 11.22 5.06
C PHE A 57 8.28 11.65 6.16
N ASN A 58 9.54 11.94 5.81
CA ASN A 58 10.62 12.29 6.72
C ASN A 58 10.79 11.26 7.86
N VAL A 59 10.72 9.98 7.53
CA VAL A 59 10.94 8.88 8.47
C VAL A 59 12.44 8.75 8.71
N SER A 60 12.87 8.66 9.98
CA SER A 60 14.28 8.65 10.36
C SER A 60 15.05 7.38 9.99
N THR A 61 14.38 6.37 9.45
CA THR A 61 14.99 5.09 9.07
C THR A 61 14.33 4.52 7.82
N ASP A 62 15.12 3.92 6.94
CA ASP A 62 14.64 3.12 5.81
C ASP A 62 14.45 1.64 6.16
N LYS A 63 14.79 1.23 7.39
CA LYS A 63 14.75 -0.17 7.82
C LYS A 63 13.46 -0.45 8.59
N CYS A 64 13.08 -1.71 8.64
CA CYS A 64 12.08 -2.18 9.58
C CYS A 64 12.72 -2.32 10.97
N PRO A 65 12.01 -1.98 12.06
CA PRO A 65 10.63 -1.46 12.09
C PRO A 65 10.53 0.05 11.81
N ILE A 66 9.38 0.50 11.31
CA ILE A 66 9.08 1.94 11.30
C ILE A 66 8.58 2.34 12.70
N PRO A 67 9.19 3.34 13.36
CA PRO A 67 8.83 3.72 14.73
C PRO A 67 7.40 4.25 14.87
N VAL A 68 6.91 4.25 16.11
CA VAL A 68 5.69 4.99 16.48
C VAL A 68 5.86 6.48 16.21
N GLY A 69 4.77 7.13 15.83
CA GLY A 69 4.79 8.57 15.57
C GLY A 69 3.79 9.01 14.53
N THR A 70 3.74 10.32 14.31
CA THR A 70 2.93 10.95 13.26
C THR A 70 3.85 11.45 12.17
N TYR A 71 3.64 10.91 10.97
CA TYR A 71 4.40 11.23 9.77
C TYR A 71 3.52 12.04 8.82
N ILE A 72 4.01 13.22 8.45
CA ILE A 72 3.31 14.16 7.57
C ILE A 72 4.17 14.34 6.33
N THR A 73 3.55 14.24 5.16
CA THR A 73 4.21 14.45 3.88
C THR A 73 3.49 15.56 3.11
N PRO A 74 4.21 16.47 2.44
CA PRO A 74 3.59 17.39 1.47
C PRO A 74 3.17 16.67 0.18
N GLY A 75 3.60 15.41 -0.01
CA GLY A 75 3.32 14.60 -1.18
C GLY A 75 4.51 13.70 -1.51
N ILE A 76 4.24 12.66 -2.30
CA ILE A 76 5.25 11.73 -2.84
C ILE A 76 5.31 11.87 -4.36
N ASP A 77 6.49 11.73 -4.95
CA ASP A 77 6.65 11.73 -6.40
C ASP A 77 6.02 10.46 -6.99
N LYS A 78 4.93 10.63 -7.74
CA LYS A 78 4.16 9.53 -8.33
C LYS A 78 4.94 8.79 -9.42
N LYS A 79 5.89 9.44 -10.11
CA LYS A 79 6.69 8.80 -11.17
C LYS A 79 7.56 7.67 -10.60
N LYS A 80 8.03 7.85 -9.37
CA LYS A 80 8.83 6.85 -8.65
C LYS A 80 8.00 5.66 -8.14
N LEU A 81 6.67 5.65 -8.29
CA LEU A 81 5.84 4.49 -7.95
C LEU A 81 5.95 3.37 -9.00
N GLU A 82 6.45 3.67 -10.21
CA GLU A 82 6.70 2.68 -11.26
C GLU A 82 7.83 1.69 -10.91
N ASP A 83 8.65 2.05 -9.91
CA ASP A 83 9.76 1.25 -9.38
C ASP A 83 9.34 0.28 -8.27
N MET A 84 8.03 0.10 -8.06
CA MET A 84 7.49 -0.93 -7.18
C MET A 84 7.65 -2.33 -7.80
N ASN A 85 7.75 -3.34 -6.94
CA ASN A 85 7.74 -4.75 -7.33
C ASN A 85 6.32 -5.31 -7.53
N PHE A 86 5.31 -4.45 -7.57
CA PHE A 86 3.92 -4.82 -7.87
C PHE A 86 3.78 -5.13 -9.36
N PRO A 87 2.85 -6.01 -9.78
CA PRO A 87 2.52 -6.22 -11.19
C PRO A 87 2.45 -4.90 -11.98
N LYS A 88 3.22 -4.78 -13.06
CA LYS A 88 3.34 -3.52 -13.84
C LYS A 88 2.26 -3.36 -14.92
N ILE A 89 1.52 -4.42 -15.20
CA ILE A 89 0.46 -4.41 -16.20
C ILE A 89 -0.88 -4.36 -15.47
N TYR A 90 -1.56 -3.23 -15.61
CA TYR A 90 -2.93 -3.06 -15.16
C TYR A 90 -3.82 -2.71 -16.35
N PHE A 91 -5.06 -3.16 -16.30
CA PHE A 91 -6.06 -2.67 -17.22
C PHE A 91 -6.55 -1.30 -16.76
N TYR A 92 -7.01 -0.48 -17.70
CA TYR A 92 -7.69 0.76 -17.35
C TYR A 92 -8.99 0.43 -16.60
N GLY A 93 -9.25 1.16 -15.50
CA GLY A 93 -10.41 0.90 -14.66
C GLY A 93 -10.22 1.35 -13.22
N THR A 94 -11.24 1.04 -12.41
CA THR A 94 -11.28 1.34 -10.98
C THR A 94 -10.83 0.13 -10.18
N TYR A 95 -9.96 0.37 -9.22
CA TYR A 95 -9.40 -0.64 -8.32
C TYR A 95 -9.58 -0.21 -6.87
N LYS A 96 -9.67 -1.19 -5.98
CA LYS A 96 -9.71 -1.00 -4.54
C LYS A 96 -8.73 -1.92 -3.87
N SER A 97 -7.79 -1.35 -3.13
CA SER A 97 -6.92 -2.08 -2.24
C SER A 97 -7.43 -1.94 -0.80
N VAL A 98 -7.39 -3.06 -0.07
CA VAL A 98 -7.71 -3.13 1.35
C VAL A 98 -6.58 -3.89 2.02
N ALA A 99 -5.81 -3.20 2.84
CA ALA A 99 -4.74 -3.78 3.66
C ALA A 99 -5.16 -3.74 5.13
N ARG A 100 -5.33 -4.90 5.76
CA ARG A 100 -5.58 -5.02 7.20
C ARG A 100 -4.32 -5.52 7.89
N TYR A 101 -3.95 -4.87 8.98
CA TYR A 101 -2.79 -5.22 9.80
C TYR A 101 -3.30 -5.83 11.09
N LYS A 102 -2.77 -7.00 11.44
CA LYS A 102 -3.17 -7.74 12.62
C LYS A 102 -1.99 -8.00 13.55
N ASN A 103 -2.23 -7.93 14.84
CA ASN A 103 -1.25 -8.32 15.86
C ASN A 103 -1.16 -9.86 15.98
N MET A 104 -0.33 -10.33 16.91
CA MET A 104 -0.15 -11.77 17.17
C MET A 104 -1.41 -12.45 17.72
N GLU A 105 -2.33 -11.69 18.31
CA GLU A 105 -3.65 -12.14 18.81
C GLU A 105 -4.72 -12.16 17.69
N ASN A 106 -4.31 -11.88 16.44
CA ASN A 106 -5.18 -11.80 15.26
C ASN A 106 -6.22 -10.66 15.31
N GLU A 107 -6.03 -9.69 16.20
CA GLU A 107 -6.82 -8.47 16.28
C GLU A 107 -6.36 -7.47 15.22
N VAL A 108 -7.31 -6.77 14.59
CA VAL A 108 -7.00 -5.75 13.59
C VAL A 108 -6.57 -4.46 14.29
N VAL A 109 -5.30 -4.10 14.15
CA VAL A 109 -4.69 -2.91 14.75
C VAL A 109 -4.51 -1.76 13.77
N GLY A 110 -4.77 -2.00 12.48
CA GLY A 110 -4.73 -0.98 11.44
C GLY A 110 -5.43 -1.43 10.15
N CYS A 111 -5.92 -0.47 9.38
CA CYS A 111 -6.54 -0.72 8.09
C CYS A 111 -6.26 0.44 7.13
N ASN A 112 -5.75 0.14 5.93
CA ASN A 112 -5.62 1.10 4.84
C ASN A 112 -6.55 0.67 3.70
N VAL A 113 -7.36 1.60 3.21
CA VAL A 113 -8.23 1.40 2.04
C VAL A 113 -7.90 2.47 1.02
N ILE A 114 -7.52 2.04 -0.19
CA ILE A 114 -7.16 2.95 -1.28
C ILE A 114 -8.01 2.58 -2.49
N GLU A 115 -8.65 3.58 -3.08
CA GLU A 115 -9.34 3.45 -4.36
C GLU A 115 -8.54 4.20 -5.43
N VAL A 116 -8.21 3.50 -6.51
CA VAL A 116 -7.36 4.00 -7.58
C VAL A 116 -8.13 3.90 -8.89
N ASN A 117 -8.15 4.99 -9.65
CA ASN A 117 -8.68 5.00 -11.01
C ASN A 117 -7.51 5.12 -11.99
N ILE A 118 -7.26 4.04 -12.72
CA ILE A 118 -6.26 4.01 -13.79
C ILE A 118 -6.95 4.44 -15.08
N LYS A 119 -6.70 5.68 -15.47
CA LYS A 119 -7.27 6.29 -16.68
C LYS A 119 -6.27 6.29 -17.82
N ARG A 120 -6.77 6.35 -19.04
CA ARG A 120 -5.92 6.54 -20.22
C ARG A 120 -5.35 7.96 -20.22
N PRO A 121 -4.15 8.18 -20.80
CA PRO A 121 -3.50 9.50 -20.78
C PRO A 121 -4.36 10.65 -21.35
N TRP A 122 -5.29 10.36 -22.27
CA TRP A 122 -6.17 11.35 -22.90
C TRP A 122 -7.52 11.55 -22.17
N GLU A 123 -7.77 10.85 -21.06
CA GLU A 123 -8.98 11.00 -20.24
C GLU A 123 -8.80 11.95 -19.05
N THR A 124 -7.58 12.45 -18.84
CA THR A 124 -7.28 13.51 -17.86
C THR A 124 -7.45 14.88 -18.50
N PRO A 125 -8.25 15.80 -17.92
CA PRO A 125 -8.29 17.19 -18.36
C PRO A 125 -6.90 17.82 -18.20
N ASN A 126 -6.45 18.58 -19.21
CA ASN A 126 -5.25 19.43 -19.12
C ASN A 126 -5.37 20.46 -18.01
#